data_AF-A0A4U0UY92-F1
#
_entry.id   AF-A0A4U0UY92-F1
#
_cell.length_a   1.000
_cell.length_b   1.000
_cell.length_c   1.000
_cell.angle_alpha   90.00
_cell.angle_beta   90.00
_cell.angle_gamma   90.00
#
_symmetry.space_group_name_H-M   'P 1'
#
loop_
_entity.id
_entity.type
_entity.pdbx_description
1 polymer ?
#
loop_
_entity_poly.entity_id
_entity_poly.type
_entity_poly.pdbx_seq_one_letter_code
_entity_poly.pdbx_strand_id
1 'polypeptide(L)'
;MPSATENGVKSNGHSVAAKPYPPGVHVPSLTFFDSSPSQEIDWETQRKHISFIVRSGVHGIVLAGTNGEAFPLSRTEKQELVRLTRKIATEEGRPELPITLGTTGTSTRDVLADCTAAKEAGADFVLVLVASFFHFALNKDAIREYFEEVADHSPLPAGRFEEAQKLQYTLALLGYPAEARDCRRPYPKFVSKERQEWILDQVRVLEAEEARLNKLGS
;
A
#
# COMPACT_ATOMS: atom_id res chain seq x y z
N MET A 1 -25.56 -43.92 -19.82
CA MET A 1 -25.44 -42.51 -19.40
C MET A 1 -25.13 -42.50 -17.91
N PRO A 2 -23.86 -42.44 -17.47
CA PRO A 2 -23.58 -42.24 -16.06
C PRO A 2 -23.48 -40.75 -15.72
N SER A 3 -24.05 -40.43 -14.55
CA SER A 3 -24.06 -39.15 -13.85
C SER A 3 -22.67 -38.79 -13.30
N ALA A 4 -22.31 -37.51 -13.29
CA ALA A 4 -21.21 -36.97 -12.50
C ALA A 4 -21.49 -35.51 -12.07
N THR A 5 -22.09 -35.40 -10.88
CA THR A 5 -21.76 -34.45 -9.79
C THR A 5 -21.33 -33.02 -10.15
N GLU A 6 -22.23 -32.07 -9.90
CA GLU A 6 -21.95 -30.65 -9.66
C GLU A 6 -21.10 -30.49 -8.38
N ASN A 7 -19.86 -30.03 -8.53
CA ASN A 7 -19.06 -29.53 -7.41
C ASN A 7 -19.32 -28.02 -7.24
N GLY A 8 -20.27 -27.70 -6.36
CA GLY A 8 -20.51 -26.34 -5.88
C GLY A 8 -19.34 -25.84 -5.04
N VAL A 9 -18.59 -24.86 -5.56
CA VAL A 9 -17.68 -24.05 -4.76
C VAL A 9 -18.55 -23.13 -3.90
N LYS A 10 -18.64 -23.43 -2.60
CA LYS A 10 -19.27 -22.56 -1.61
C LYS A 10 -18.40 -21.31 -1.44
N SER A 11 -18.89 -20.16 -1.91
CA SER A 11 -18.30 -18.86 -1.61
C SER A 11 -18.50 -18.55 -0.12
N ASN A 12 -17.44 -18.58 0.67
CA ASN A 12 -17.50 -18.15 2.08
C ASN A 12 -17.75 -16.64 2.14
N GLY A 13 -18.88 -16.27 2.74
CA GLY A 13 -19.41 -14.91 2.79
C GLY A 13 -18.68 -13.97 3.75
N HIS A 14 -17.66 -13.26 3.23
CA HIS A 14 -17.22 -11.99 3.80
C HIS A 14 -17.62 -10.85 2.86
N SER A 15 -18.89 -10.42 2.93
CA SER A 15 -19.42 -9.33 2.09
C SER A 15 -19.36 -7.97 2.79
N VAL A 16 -18.20 -7.58 3.30
CA VAL A 16 -17.94 -6.15 3.54
C VAL A 16 -17.28 -5.64 2.27
N ALA A 17 -18.04 -4.89 1.45
CA ALA A 17 -17.48 -4.29 0.24
C ALA A 17 -16.21 -3.51 0.62
N ALA A 18 -15.06 -3.93 0.11
CA ALA A 18 -13.78 -3.29 0.40
C ALA A 18 -13.86 -1.80 0.02
N LYS A 19 -13.62 -0.90 0.99
CA LYS A 19 -13.56 0.55 0.72
C LYS A 19 -12.42 0.79 -0.27
N PRO A 20 -12.65 1.50 -1.40
CA PRO A 20 -11.57 1.86 -2.31
C PRO A 20 -10.58 2.79 -1.60
N TYR A 21 -9.31 2.75 -2.00
CA TYR A 21 -8.32 3.67 -1.47
C TYR A 21 -8.70 5.12 -1.86
N PRO A 22 -8.88 6.03 -0.90
CA PRO A 22 -9.45 7.33 -1.21
C PRO A 22 -8.44 8.18 -1.99
N PRO A 23 -8.90 8.97 -2.99
CA PRO A 23 -8.01 9.85 -3.75
C PRO A 23 -7.50 11.01 -2.88
N GLY A 24 -6.42 11.66 -3.34
CA GLY A 24 -5.89 12.87 -2.72
C GLY A 24 -4.47 12.69 -2.19
N VAL A 25 -4.07 13.62 -1.32
CA VAL A 25 -2.72 13.67 -0.74
C VAL A 25 -2.67 12.83 0.54
N HIS A 26 -1.96 11.71 0.46
CA HIS A 26 -1.65 10.83 1.60
C HIS A 26 -0.21 11.04 2.02
N VAL A 27 0.00 11.56 3.22
CA VAL A 27 1.35 11.92 3.66
C VAL A 27 2.03 10.72 4.30
N PRO A 28 3.21 10.30 3.80
CA PRO A 28 4.06 9.36 4.53
C PRO A 28 4.64 10.07 5.76
N SER A 29 4.19 9.65 6.95
CA SER A 29 4.65 10.19 8.22
C SER A 29 6.00 9.60 8.59
N LEU A 30 6.86 10.43 9.17
CA LEU A 30 8.06 9.96 9.84
C LEU A 30 7.70 9.35 11.20
N THR A 31 8.61 8.51 11.71
CA THR A 31 8.59 8.05 13.11
C THR A 31 9.79 8.70 13.80
N PHE A 32 9.55 9.44 14.87
CA PHE A 32 10.61 10.12 15.61
C PHE A 32 11.07 9.24 16.77
N PHE A 33 12.38 9.16 16.96
CA PHE A 33 13.02 8.42 18.05
C PHE A 33 13.78 9.38 18.95
N ASP A 34 13.88 9.05 20.23
CA ASP A 34 14.67 9.83 21.18
C ASP A 34 16.19 9.61 20.95
N SER A 35 17.00 10.49 21.54
CA SER A 35 18.46 10.41 21.45
C SER A 35 19.08 9.50 22.51
N SER A 36 18.27 8.71 23.23
CA SER A 36 18.79 7.78 24.23
C SER A 36 19.44 6.57 23.55
N PRO A 37 20.30 5.82 24.25
CA PRO A 37 20.87 4.60 23.69
C PRO A 37 19.84 3.52 23.30
N SER A 38 18.64 3.54 23.89
CA SER A 38 17.54 2.62 23.54
C SER A 38 16.79 3.06 22.29
N GLN A 39 16.91 4.33 21.87
CA GLN A 39 16.27 4.87 20.66
C GLN A 39 14.76 4.58 20.61
N GLU A 40 14.08 4.78 21.74
CA GLU A 40 12.63 4.56 21.83
C GLU A 40 11.88 5.63 21.04
N ILE A 41 10.63 5.36 20.65
CA ILE A 41 9.80 6.36 19.96
C ILE A 41 9.61 7.59 20.85
N ASP A 42 9.92 8.76 20.32
CA ASP A 42 9.58 10.05 20.92
C ASP A 42 8.11 10.35 20.67
N TRP A 43 7.25 9.84 21.56
CA TRP A 43 5.81 10.00 21.48
C TRP A 43 5.33 11.45 21.59
N GLU A 44 6.10 12.32 22.26
CA GLU A 44 5.74 13.74 22.38
C GLU A 44 5.91 14.44 21.03
N THR A 45 7.06 14.25 20.38
CA THR A 45 7.33 14.77 19.04
C THR A 45 6.40 14.14 18.01
N GLN A 46 6.15 12.83 18.10
CA GLN A 46 5.22 12.12 17.22
C GLN A 46 3.82 12.73 17.29
N ARG A 47 3.31 13.03 18.49
CA ARG A 47 2.01 13.69 18.67
C ARG A 47 1.96 15.07 18.01
N LYS A 48 2.99 15.89 18.20
CA LYS A 48 3.08 17.24 17.59
C LYS A 48 3.09 17.15 16.06
N HIS A 49 3.88 16.22 15.50
CA HIS A 49 3.97 16.00 14.06
C HIS A 49 2.64 15.52 13.46
N ILE A 50 2.00 14.53 14.07
CA ILE A 50 0.72 14.01 13.59
C ILE A 50 -0.36 15.10 13.65
N SER A 51 -0.48 15.84 14.77
CA SER A 51 -1.45 16.96 14.88
C SER A 51 -1.23 17.99 13.77
N PHE A 52 0.03 18.36 13.50
CA PHE A 52 0.37 19.24 12.39
C PHE A 52 -0.10 18.68 11.03
N ILE A 53 0.18 17.42 10.73
CA ILE A 53 -0.26 16.77 9.47
C ILE A 53 -1.78 16.78 9.36
N VAL A 54 -2.48 16.37 10.42
CA VAL A 54 -3.94 16.28 10.43
C VAL A 54 -4.57 17.65 10.19
N ARG A 55 -4.06 18.69 10.85
CA ARG A 55 -4.51 20.09 10.71
C ARG A 55 -4.19 20.70 9.35
N SER A 56 -3.18 20.19 8.65
CA SER A 56 -2.78 20.66 7.32
C SER A 56 -3.78 20.27 6.21
N GLY A 57 -4.85 19.54 6.52
CA GLY A 57 -5.92 19.23 5.56
C GLY A 57 -5.59 18.08 4.61
N VAL A 58 -4.61 17.22 4.93
CA VAL A 58 -4.24 16.06 4.12
C VAL A 58 -5.42 15.07 4.01
N HIS A 59 -5.46 14.26 2.96
CA HIS A 59 -6.56 13.33 2.68
C HIS A 59 -6.37 11.97 3.34
N GLY A 60 -5.18 11.70 3.89
CA GLY A 60 -4.87 10.53 4.68
C GLY A 60 -3.41 10.56 5.15
N ILE A 61 -3.05 9.59 5.99
CA ILE A 61 -1.72 9.45 6.56
C ILE A 61 -1.25 8.01 6.40
N VAL A 62 0.01 7.85 5.99
CA VAL A 62 0.68 6.56 5.85
C VAL A 62 1.72 6.46 6.96
N LEU A 63 1.51 5.52 7.87
CA LEU A 63 2.37 5.25 9.02
C LEU A 63 3.26 4.04 8.74
N ALA A 64 4.45 4.04 9.33
CA ALA A 64 5.40 2.92 9.24
C ALA A 64 5.57 2.40 7.80
N GLY A 65 5.66 3.31 6.82
CA GLY A 65 6.23 2.99 5.50
C GLY A 65 7.76 3.05 5.55
N THR A 66 8.44 3.00 4.40
CA THR A 66 9.90 3.15 4.36
C THR A 66 10.35 4.46 5.02
N ASN A 67 9.65 5.57 4.77
CA ASN A 67 9.92 6.87 5.40
C ASN A 67 9.63 6.91 6.90
N GLY A 68 8.74 6.04 7.39
CA GLY A 68 8.40 5.90 8.81
C GLY A 68 9.22 4.81 9.50
N GLU A 69 10.31 4.36 8.88
CA GLU A 69 11.20 3.31 9.40
C GLU A 69 10.45 2.04 9.79
N ALA A 70 9.65 1.51 8.86
CA ALA A 70 8.79 0.35 9.10
C ALA A 70 9.47 -0.88 9.73
N PHE A 71 10.72 -1.15 9.34
CA PHE A 71 11.45 -2.38 9.66
C PHE A 71 11.94 -2.48 11.11
N PRO A 72 12.55 -1.44 11.72
CA PRO A 72 12.94 -1.49 13.13
C PRO A 72 11.74 -1.52 14.09
N LEU A 73 10.56 -1.07 13.66
CA LEU A 73 9.38 -1.01 14.52
C LEU A 73 8.79 -2.39 14.81
N SER A 74 8.58 -2.66 16.10
CA SER A 74 7.77 -3.79 16.55
C SER A 74 6.31 -3.63 16.14
N ARG A 75 5.59 -4.75 16.12
CA ARG A 75 4.15 -4.75 15.84
C ARG A 75 3.38 -3.91 16.86
N THR A 76 3.78 -3.95 18.13
CA THR A 76 3.13 -3.16 19.20
C THR A 76 3.29 -1.67 18.96
N GLU A 77 4.50 -1.20 18.65
CA GLU A 77 4.76 0.21 18.35
C GLU A 77 3.95 0.70 17.14
N LYS A 78 3.84 -0.14 16.10
CA LYS A 78 2.98 0.16 14.95
C LYS A 78 1.50 0.31 15.32
N GLN A 79 0.99 -0.57 16.19
CA GLN A 79 -0.38 -0.44 16.70
C GLN A 79 -0.56 0.84 17.53
N GLU A 80 0.43 1.21 18.33
CA GLU A 80 0.41 2.44 19.13
C GLU A 80 0.44 3.69 18.24
N LEU A 81 1.23 3.69 17.16
CA LEU A 81 1.22 4.76 16.15
C LEU A 81 -0.17 4.93 15.53
N VAL A 82 -0.84 3.84 15.16
CA VAL A 82 -2.21 3.88 14.61
C VAL A 82 -3.20 4.42 15.65
N ARG A 83 -3.17 3.91 16.88
CA ARG A 83 -4.06 4.35 17.96
C ARG A 83 -3.87 5.82 18.30
N LEU A 84 -2.62 6.27 18.41
CA LEU A 84 -2.26 7.68 18.63
C LEU A 84 -2.78 8.55 17.49
N THR A 85 -2.58 8.12 16.25
CA THR A 85 -3.04 8.84 15.05
C THR A 85 -4.56 8.96 15.02
N ARG A 86 -5.30 7.87 15.26
CA ARG A 86 -6.77 7.90 15.32
C ARG A 86 -7.27 8.81 16.43
N LYS A 87 -6.64 8.76 17.61
CA LYS A 87 -6.95 9.65 18.75
C LYS A 87 -6.77 11.12 18.35
N ILE A 88 -5.60 11.49 17.81
CA ILE A 88 -5.33 12.87 17.38
C ILE A 88 -6.28 13.29 16.26
N ALA A 89 -6.52 12.43 15.28
CA ALA A 89 -7.46 12.72 14.19
C ALA A 89 -8.86 13.03 14.73
N THR A 90 -9.30 12.31 15.77
CA THR A 90 -10.58 12.58 16.45
C THR A 90 -10.55 13.90 17.23
N GLU A 91 -9.47 14.17 17.98
CA GLU A 91 -9.27 15.42 18.75
C GLU A 91 -9.29 16.66 17.82
N GLU A 92 -8.76 16.53 16.61
CA GLU A 92 -8.73 17.59 15.58
C GLU A 92 -10.01 17.62 14.71
N GLY A 93 -11.07 16.90 15.08
CA GLY A 93 -12.36 16.90 14.38
C GLY A 93 -12.38 16.16 13.05
N ARG A 94 -11.42 15.26 12.80
CA ARG A 94 -11.29 14.44 11.57
C ARG A 94 -11.29 12.93 11.90
N PRO A 95 -12.30 12.39 12.61
CA PRO A 95 -12.29 10.99 13.07
C PRO A 95 -12.24 9.97 11.93
N GLU A 96 -12.68 10.33 10.73
CA GLU A 96 -12.70 9.47 9.53
C GLU A 96 -11.45 9.65 8.64
N LEU A 97 -10.39 10.32 9.12
CA LEU A 97 -9.15 10.44 8.35
C LEU A 97 -8.61 9.04 8.00
N PRO A 98 -8.39 8.71 6.72
CA PRO A 98 -7.81 7.43 6.30
C PRO A 98 -6.42 7.22 6.89
N ILE A 99 -6.23 6.10 7.58
CA ILE A 99 -4.93 5.67 8.12
C ILE A 99 -4.48 4.42 7.37
N THR A 100 -3.31 4.50 6.74
CA THR A 100 -2.62 3.36 6.12
C THR A 100 -1.44 2.96 6.98
N LEU A 101 -1.28 1.66 7.27
CA LEU A 101 -0.10 1.16 8.01
C LEU A 101 0.76 0.26 7.12
N GLY A 102 2.08 0.48 7.11
CA GLY A 102 3.03 -0.41 6.44
C GLY A 102 3.29 -1.72 7.21
N THR A 103 3.22 -2.84 6.49
CA THR A 103 3.54 -4.18 7.00
C THR A 103 5.01 -4.51 6.72
N THR A 104 5.65 -5.29 7.60
CA THR A 104 7.06 -5.70 7.40
C THR A 104 7.32 -7.18 7.58
N GLY A 105 6.27 -7.99 7.62
CA GLY A 105 6.40 -9.45 7.62
C GLY A 105 7.25 -9.96 6.45
N THR A 106 8.10 -10.94 6.74
CA THR A 106 9.02 -11.58 5.78
C THR A 106 8.41 -12.84 5.15
N SER A 107 7.16 -13.16 5.48
CA SER A 107 6.36 -14.26 4.93
C SER A 107 4.89 -13.84 4.84
N THR A 108 4.08 -14.53 4.03
CA THR A 108 2.63 -14.25 3.93
C THR A 108 1.96 -14.29 5.31
N ARG A 109 2.28 -15.30 6.12
CA ARG A 109 1.75 -15.45 7.48
C ARG A 109 2.04 -14.23 8.35
N ASP A 110 3.26 -13.72 8.30
CA ASP A 110 3.66 -12.59 9.14
C ASP A 110 3.01 -11.29 8.67
N VAL A 111 2.87 -11.11 7.36
CA VAL A 111 2.13 -9.97 6.79
C VAL A 111 0.66 -10.02 7.17
N LEU A 112 0.02 -11.18 7.11
CA LEU A 112 -1.38 -11.34 7.55
C LEU A 112 -1.56 -11.06 9.05
N ALA A 113 -0.58 -11.43 9.88
CA ALA A 113 -0.56 -11.07 11.29
C ALA A 113 -0.44 -9.55 11.49
N ASP A 114 0.41 -8.87 10.71
CA ASP A 114 0.51 -7.41 10.72
C ASP A 114 -0.81 -6.76 10.27
N CYS A 115 -1.47 -7.31 9.24
CA CYS A 115 -2.75 -6.79 8.74
C CYS A 115 -3.86 -6.90 9.79
N THR A 116 -3.89 -8.02 10.52
CA THR A 116 -4.83 -8.23 11.63
C THR A 116 -4.57 -7.23 12.75
N ALA A 117 -3.31 -7.09 13.18
CA ALA A 117 -2.93 -6.14 14.21
C ALA A 117 -3.22 -4.68 13.81
N ALA A 118 -3.04 -4.32 12.54
CA ALA A 118 -3.38 -3.02 11.99
C ALA A 118 -4.89 -2.75 12.08
N LYS A 119 -5.71 -3.75 11.74
CA LYS A 119 -7.17 -3.66 11.83
C LYS A 119 -7.63 -3.41 13.25
N GLU A 120 -7.11 -4.20 14.18
CA GLU A 120 -7.42 -4.08 15.61
C GLU A 120 -7.01 -2.73 16.20
N ALA A 121 -5.94 -2.13 15.69
CA ALA A 121 -5.50 -0.80 16.10
C ALA A 121 -6.35 0.35 15.51
N GLY A 122 -7.15 0.08 14.47
CA GLY A 122 -8.04 1.07 13.83
C GLY A 122 -7.51 1.67 12.52
N ALA A 123 -6.58 0.97 11.85
CA ALA A 123 -6.16 1.31 10.49
C ALA A 123 -7.28 1.01 9.48
N ASP A 124 -7.33 1.79 8.41
CA ASP A 124 -8.30 1.63 7.31
C ASP A 124 -7.71 0.84 6.14
N PHE A 125 -6.38 0.91 5.97
CA PHE A 125 -5.64 0.31 4.89
C PHE A 125 -4.30 -0.24 5.39
N VAL A 126 -3.76 -1.18 4.64
CA VAL A 126 -2.38 -1.66 4.84
C VAL A 126 -1.56 -1.43 3.58
N LEU A 127 -0.29 -1.13 3.77
CA LEU A 127 0.70 -1.03 2.70
C LEU A 127 1.61 -2.25 2.78
N VAL A 128 1.57 -3.08 1.74
CA VAL A 128 2.28 -4.35 1.69
C VAL A 128 3.49 -4.25 0.75
N LEU A 129 4.66 -4.57 1.29
CA LEU A 129 5.89 -4.77 0.54
C LEU A 129 6.03 -6.24 0.16
N VAL A 130 6.69 -6.52 -0.96
CA VAL A 130 7.08 -7.89 -1.29
C VAL A 130 7.98 -8.42 -0.18
N ALA A 131 7.70 -9.62 0.31
CA ALA A 131 8.54 -10.34 1.26
C ALA A 131 9.84 -10.83 0.61
N SER A 132 10.75 -9.90 0.27
CA SER A 132 11.89 -10.13 -0.62
C SER A 132 13.21 -10.41 0.08
N PHE A 133 13.20 -10.94 1.31
CA PHE A 133 14.44 -11.27 2.03
C PHE A 133 15.30 -12.27 1.23
N PHE A 134 14.65 -13.25 0.58
CA PHE A 134 15.28 -14.16 -0.37
C PHE A 134 14.91 -13.80 -1.81
N HIS A 135 15.22 -12.57 -2.24
CA HIS A 135 14.81 -12.05 -3.55
C HIS A 135 15.21 -12.95 -4.74
N PHE A 136 16.32 -13.67 -4.64
CA PHE A 136 16.79 -14.60 -5.68
C PHE A 136 15.87 -15.81 -5.90
N ALA A 137 15.02 -16.13 -4.92
CA ALA A 137 14.03 -17.19 -5.01
C ALA A 137 12.65 -16.67 -5.45
N LEU A 138 12.47 -15.36 -5.57
CA LEU A 138 11.20 -14.75 -5.97
C LEU A 138 11.15 -14.52 -7.49
N ASN A 139 10.39 -15.37 -8.18
CA ASN A 139 10.01 -15.14 -9.57
C ASN A 139 8.67 -14.37 -9.64
N LYS A 140 8.25 -13.99 -10.87
CA LYS A 140 7.02 -13.23 -11.09
C LYS A 140 5.77 -13.95 -10.57
N ASP A 141 5.71 -15.28 -10.71
CA ASP A 141 4.58 -16.09 -10.27
C ASP A 141 4.49 -16.12 -8.75
N ALA A 142 5.61 -16.30 -8.05
CA ALA A 142 5.68 -16.28 -6.60
C ALA A 142 5.27 -14.91 -6.02
N ILE A 143 5.68 -13.80 -6.65
CA ILE A 143 5.28 -12.45 -6.23
C ILE A 143 3.77 -12.25 -6.42
N ARG A 144 3.22 -12.74 -7.54
CA ARG A 144 1.78 -12.66 -7.81
C ARG A 144 0.99 -13.46 -6.76
N GLU A 145 1.35 -14.73 -6.57
CA GLU A 145 0.69 -15.61 -5.59
C GLU A 145 0.76 -15.03 -4.18
N TYR A 146 1.90 -14.46 -3.78
CA TYR A 146 2.05 -13.76 -2.52
C TYR A 146 1.03 -12.63 -2.34
N PHE A 147 0.88 -11.75 -3.33
CA PHE A 147 -0.07 -10.65 -3.24
C PHE A 147 -1.53 -11.10 -3.33
N GLU A 148 -1.83 -12.13 -4.11
CA GLU A 148 -3.16 -12.73 -4.18
C GLU A 148 -3.55 -13.35 -2.83
N GLU A 149 -2.65 -14.12 -2.22
CA GLU A 149 -2.86 -14.74 -0.91
C GLU A 149 -3.06 -13.67 0.18
N VAL A 150 -2.24 -12.62 0.20
CA VAL A 150 -2.42 -11.51 1.13
C VAL A 150 -3.74 -10.77 0.88
N ALA A 151 -4.10 -10.50 -0.38
CA ALA A 151 -5.34 -9.79 -0.71
C ALA A 151 -6.60 -10.59 -0.37
N ASP A 152 -6.56 -11.92 -0.51
CA ASP A 152 -7.69 -12.80 -0.23
C ASP A 152 -7.92 -13.01 1.28
N HIS A 153 -6.86 -12.95 2.10
CA HIS A 153 -6.93 -13.23 3.54
C HIS A 153 -6.80 -12.00 4.44
N SER A 154 -6.36 -10.85 3.92
CA SER A 154 -6.21 -9.64 4.72
C SER A 154 -7.57 -9.11 5.19
N PRO A 155 -7.73 -8.76 6.48
CA PRO A 155 -8.94 -8.11 6.99
C PRO A 155 -9.06 -6.63 6.58
N LEU A 156 -8.03 -6.08 5.93
CA LEU A 156 -7.98 -4.71 5.42
C LEU A 156 -7.66 -4.68 3.93
N PRO A 157 -8.15 -3.68 3.17
CA PRO A 157 -7.69 -3.48 1.80
C PRO A 157 -6.18 -3.22 1.78
N ALA A 158 -5.45 -4.04 1.03
CA ALA A 158 -4.00 -3.97 0.90
C ALA A 158 -3.58 -3.20 -0.37
N GLY A 159 -2.92 -2.06 -0.18
CA GLY A 159 -2.22 -1.33 -1.24
C GLY A 159 -0.82 -1.90 -1.45
N ARG A 160 -0.38 -2.07 -2.70
CA ARG A 160 1.00 -2.46 -3.03
C ARG A 160 1.90 -1.23 -3.11
N PHE A 161 3.11 -1.29 -2.56
CA PHE A 161 4.14 -0.28 -2.79
C PHE A 161 4.81 -0.52 -4.14
N GLU A 162 4.14 -0.07 -5.20
CA GLU A 162 4.77 0.51 -6.37
C GLU A 162 3.64 1.16 -7.15
N GLU A 163 3.85 2.42 -7.52
CA GLU A 163 2.89 3.30 -8.15
C GLU A 163 2.02 2.59 -9.19
N ALA A 164 0.79 2.21 -8.80
CA ALA A 164 -0.17 1.50 -9.65
C ALA A 164 -0.61 2.30 -10.90
N GLN A 165 -0.07 3.50 -11.09
CA GLN A 165 -0.17 4.32 -12.28
C GLN A 165 1.13 4.35 -13.08
N LYS A 166 2.32 4.52 -12.47
CA LYS A 166 3.60 4.53 -13.21
C LYS A 166 3.98 3.15 -13.74
N LEU A 167 3.69 2.07 -13.02
CA LEU A 167 3.95 0.72 -13.50
C LEU A 167 3.20 0.39 -14.81
N GLN A 168 1.99 0.94 -15.00
CA GLN A 168 1.24 0.77 -16.25
C GLN A 168 1.94 1.46 -17.45
N TYR A 169 2.57 2.62 -17.22
CA TYR A 169 3.29 3.36 -18.26
C TYR A 169 4.70 2.83 -18.48
N THR A 170 5.43 2.46 -17.43
CA THR A 170 6.75 1.82 -17.52
C THR A 170 6.67 0.47 -18.24
N LEU A 171 5.62 -0.33 -17.99
CA LEU A 171 5.42 -1.60 -18.72
C LEU A 171 5.05 -1.37 -20.20
N ALA A 172 4.27 -0.33 -20.52
CA ALA A 172 4.00 0.03 -21.92
C ALA A 172 5.27 0.51 -22.65
N LEU A 173 6.12 1.31 -21.98
CA LEU A 173 7.41 1.78 -22.51
C LEU A 173 8.41 0.63 -22.73
N LEU A 174 8.34 -0.42 -21.92
CA LEU A 174 9.18 -1.61 -22.02
C LEU A 174 8.62 -2.70 -22.98
N GLY A 175 7.56 -2.39 -23.74
CA GLY A 175 7.02 -3.28 -24.78
C GLY A 175 6.13 -4.41 -24.27
N TYR A 176 5.60 -4.31 -23.05
CA TYR A 176 4.65 -5.30 -22.55
C TYR A 176 3.26 -5.12 -23.20
N PRO A 177 2.52 -6.21 -23.44
CA PRO A 177 1.20 -6.14 -24.06
C PRO A 177 0.21 -5.35 -23.20
N ALA A 178 -0.70 -4.61 -23.85
CA ALA A 178 -1.74 -3.83 -23.16
C ALA A 178 -2.71 -4.69 -22.35
N GLU A 179 -2.67 -6.01 -22.57
CA GLU A 179 -3.45 -7.02 -21.85
C GLU A 179 -2.75 -7.60 -20.61
N ALA A 180 -1.54 -7.13 -20.26
CA ALA A 180 -0.84 -7.53 -19.04
C ALA A 180 -1.65 -7.12 -17.79
N ARG A 181 -2.34 -8.10 -17.19
CA ARG A 181 -3.33 -7.94 -16.11
C ARG A 181 -2.73 -7.98 -14.70
N ASP A 182 -1.40 -8.06 -14.58
CA ASP A 182 -0.71 -8.35 -13.31
C ASP A 182 -0.82 -7.22 -12.27
N CYS A 183 -1.39 -6.08 -12.66
CA CYS A 183 -1.70 -4.99 -11.75
C CYS A 183 -3.07 -4.37 -11.93
N ARG A 184 -4.14 -5.05 -11.46
CA ARG A 184 -5.34 -4.40 -10.86
C ARG A 184 -6.37 -5.40 -10.30
N ARG A 185 -6.98 -5.03 -9.18
CA ARG A 185 -8.45 -5.15 -8.99
C ARG A 185 -9.09 -3.75 -9.13
N PRO A 186 -10.40 -3.65 -9.42
CA PRO A 186 -10.91 -2.84 -10.53
C PRO A 186 -11.03 -1.36 -10.16
N TYR A 187 -10.19 -0.52 -10.75
CA TYR A 187 -10.53 0.90 -10.94
C TYR A 187 -11.21 1.09 -12.30
N PRO A 188 -12.15 2.05 -12.43
CA PRO A 188 -12.89 2.26 -13.67
C PRO A 188 -11.91 2.49 -14.82
N LYS A 189 -12.09 1.74 -15.91
CA LYS A 189 -11.36 1.97 -17.16
C LYS A 189 -11.63 3.41 -17.58
N PHE A 190 -10.60 4.20 -17.88
CA PHE A 190 -10.78 5.45 -18.60
C PHE A 190 -11.21 5.10 -20.02
N VAL A 191 -12.51 5.01 -20.25
CA VAL A 191 -13.10 4.60 -21.53
C VAL A 191 -12.95 5.71 -22.58
N SER A 192 -12.75 6.97 -22.16
CA SER A 192 -12.59 8.10 -23.10
C SER A 192 -11.17 8.17 -23.65
N LYS A 193 -11.06 8.13 -24.98
CA LYS A 193 -9.80 8.30 -25.72
C LYS A 193 -9.11 9.63 -25.41
N GLU A 194 -9.88 10.70 -25.24
CA GLU A 194 -9.38 12.04 -24.94
C GLU A 194 -8.59 12.09 -23.62
N ARG A 195 -9.02 11.35 -22.58
CA ARG A 195 -8.26 11.30 -21.32
C ARG A 195 -6.99 10.47 -21.45
N GLN A 196 -7.01 9.44 -22.29
CA GLN A 196 -5.82 8.62 -22.55
C GLN A 196 -4.75 9.45 -23.28
N GLU A 197 -5.15 10.21 -24.29
CA GLU A 197 -4.27 11.11 -25.04
C GLU A 197 -3.71 12.24 -24.17
N TRP A 198 -4.55 12.84 -23.31
CA TRP A 198 -4.09 13.88 -22.40
C TRP A 198 -3.00 13.39 -21.43
N ILE A 199 -3.15 12.19 -20.84
CA ILE A 199 -2.15 11.65 -19.92
C ILE A 199 -0.84 11.32 -20.66
N LEU A 200 -0.94 10.74 -21.86
CA LEU A 200 0.22 10.48 -22.70
C LEU A 200 0.99 11.77 -22.97
N ASP A 201 0.31 12.87 -23.28
CA ASP A 201 0.95 14.16 -23.51
C ASP A 201 1.68 14.70 -22.26
N GLN A 202 1.13 14.47 -21.07
CA GLN A 202 1.78 14.88 -19.82
C GLN A 202 3.07 14.12 -19.53
N VAL A 203 3.15 12.83 -19.88
CA VAL A 203 4.34 12.00 -19.61
C VAL A 203 5.41 12.10 -20.69
N ARG A 204 5.06 12.58 -21.89
CA ARG A 204 6.01 12.75 -23.02
C ARG A 204 7.18 13.67 -22.70
N VAL A 205 7.02 14.61 -21.77
CA VAL A 205 8.12 15.47 -21.31
C VAL A 205 9.28 14.68 -20.69
N LEU A 206 9.05 13.44 -20.25
CA LEU A 206 10.05 12.57 -19.64
C LEU A 206 10.79 11.69 -20.65
N GLU A 207 10.32 11.58 -21.91
CA GLU A 207 10.90 10.69 -22.93
C GLU A 207 12.39 10.96 -23.18
N ALA A 208 12.79 12.24 -23.19
CA ALA A 208 14.17 12.63 -23.42
C ALA A 208 15.10 12.21 -22.26
N GLU A 209 14.60 12.24 -21.03
CA GLU A 209 15.36 11.88 -19.83
C GLU A 209 15.46 10.35 -19.69
N GLU A 210 14.40 9.62 -20.01
CA GLU A 210 14.42 8.15 -20.06
C GLU A 210 15.39 7.64 -21.13
N ALA A 211 15.43 8.27 -22.31
CA ALA A 211 16.39 7.93 -23.36
C ALA A 211 17.84 8.24 -22.95
N ARG A 212 18.06 9.27 -22.13
CA ARG A 212 19.39 9.61 -21.58
C ARG A 212 19.86 8.58 -20.56
N LEU A 213 18.98 8.15 -19.65
CA LEU A 213 19.28 7.18 -18.60
C LEU A 213 19.59 5.79 -19.19
N ASN A 214 18.89 5.37 -20.24
CA ASN A 214 19.14 4.08 -20.90
C ASN A 214 20.51 4.01 -21.60
N LYS A 215 21.11 5.14 -21.99
CA LYS A 215 22.47 5.17 -22.59
C LYS A 215 23.61 5.08 -21.57
N LEU A 216 23.33 5.29 -20.28
CA LEU A 216 24.32 5.21 -19.20
C LEU A 216 24.47 3.78 -18.64
N GLY A 217 23.57 2.87 -19.01
CA GLY A 217 23.55 1.47 -18.58
C GLY A 217 24.11 0.46 -19.59
N SER A 218 24.70 0.92 -20.71
CA SER A 218 25.33 0.08 -21.74
C SER A 218 26.83 0.31 -21.83
#